data_AF-A0A959CAV8-F1
#
_entry.id   AF-A0A959CAV8-F1
#
_cell.length_a   1.000
_cell.length_b   1.000
_cell.length_c   1.000
_cell.angle_alpha   90.00
_cell.angle_beta   90.00
_cell.angle_gamma   90.00
#
_symmetry.space_group_name_H-M   'P 1'
#
loop_
_entity.id
_entity.type
_entity.pdbx_description
1 polymer ?
#
loop_
_entity_poly.entity_id
_entity_poly.type
_entity_poly.pdbx_seq_one_letter_code
_entity_poly.pdbx_strand_id
1 'polypeptide(L)'
;VGGVTPGKGGQTHLEKPVFNTVEDAVKQAGADTSIIFVPPAFAADAIIEAAASGIKVIVAITEGIPVQDMIRAKAYVDNKDVRLIGPNCP
;
A
#
# COMPACT_ATOMS: atom_id res chain seq x y z
N VAL A 1 2.44 4.25 -13.80
CA VAL A 1 2.08 4.20 -12.36
C VAL A 1 0.57 4.31 -12.24
N GLY A 2 -0.06 3.39 -11.52
CA GLY A 2 -1.51 3.19 -11.49
C GLY A 2 -2.03 2.90 -10.09
N GLY A 3 -3.19 2.27 -9.98
CA GLY A 3 -3.85 1.99 -8.70
C GLY A 3 -4.02 0.50 -8.44
N VAL A 4 -4.18 0.12 -7.17
CA VAL A 4 -4.52 -1.24 -6.77
C VAL A 4 -5.90 -1.23 -6.15
N THR A 5 -6.77 -2.11 -6.62
CA THR A 5 -8.06 -2.40 -5.97
C THR A 5 -8.43 -3.85 -6.27
N PRO A 6 -8.40 -4.73 -5.26
CA PRO A 6 -8.77 -6.13 -5.44
C PRO A 6 -10.15 -6.28 -6.12
N GLY A 7 -10.21 -7.10 -7.16
CA GLY A 7 -11.42 -7.32 -7.96
C GLY A 7 -11.63 -6.31 -9.10
N LYS A 8 -10.79 -5.28 -9.23
CA LYS A 8 -10.84 -4.29 -10.33
C LYS A 8 -9.62 -4.30 -11.24
N GLY A 9 -8.73 -5.28 -11.09
CA GLY A 9 -7.57 -5.42 -11.98
C GLY A 9 -7.97 -5.51 -13.46
N GLY A 10 -7.17 -4.90 -14.32
CA GLY A 10 -7.40 -4.83 -15.77
C GLY A 10 -8.29 -3.66 -16.21
N GLN A 11 -8.89 -2.92 -15.27
CA GLN A 11 -9.61 -1.68 -15.56
C GLN A 11 -8.64 -0.51 -15.72
N THR A 12 -9.17 0.62 -16.18
CA THR A 12 -8.47 1.91 -16.17
C THR A 12 -9.19 2.88 -15.23
N HIS A 13 -8.43 3.71 -14.54
CA HIS A 13 -8.93 4.81 -13.72
C HIS A 13 -8.00 6.01 -13.86
N LEU A 14 -8.54 7.19 -14.14
CA LEU A 14 -7.76 8.39 -14.45
C LEU A 14 -6.68 8.14 -15.51
N GLU A 15 -7.04 7.37 -16.55
CA GLU A 15 -6.15 6.97 -17.66
C GLU A 15 -4.91 6.15 -17.22
N LYS A 16 -4.92 5.61 -16.01
CA LYS A 16 -3.89 4.72 -15.48
C LYS A 16 -4.43 3.30 -15.26
N PRO A 17 -3.57 2.26 -15.35
CA PRO A 17 -4.00 0.89 -15.13
C PRO A 17 -4.39 0.65 -13.66
N VAL A 18 -5.40 -0.18 -13.45
CA VAL A 18 -5.76 -0.72 -12.14
C VAL A 18 -5.31 -2.18 -12.06
N PHE A 19 -4.68 -2.55 -10.94
CA PHE A 19 -4.17 -3.88 -10.65
C PHE A 19 -4.96 -4.54 -9.52
N ASN A 20 -4.93 -5.87 -9.46
CA ASN A 20 -5.53 -6.61 -8.34
C ASN A 20 -4.61 -6.67 -7.12
N THR A 21 -3.30 -6.66 -7.32
CA THR A 21 -2.29 -6.77 -6.26
C THR A 21 -1.21 -5.69 -6.42
N VAL A 22 -0.54 -5.34 -5.32
CA VAL A 22 0.63 -4.45 -5.39
C VAL A 22 1.78 -5.11 -6.13
N GLU A 23 1.93 -6.43 -6.02
CA GLU A 23 2.97 -7.19 -6.74
C GLU A 23 2.84 -7.03 -8.26
N ASP A 24 1.62 -7.09 -8.80
CA ASP A 24 1.36 -6.84 -10.22
C ASP A 24 1.75 -5.41 -10.61
N ALA A 25 1.42 -4.43 -9.78
CA ALA A 25 1.76 -3.03 -10.02
C ALA A 25 3.28 -2.81 -10.05
N VAL A 26 4.03 -3.46 -9.16
CA VAL A 26 5.50 -3.41 -9.16
C VAL A 26 6.06 -4.09 -10.41
N LYS A 27 5.63 -5.31 -10.72
CA LYS A 27 6.14 -6.09 -11.85
C LYS A 27 5.86 -5.44 -13.21
N GLN A 28 4.64 -4.93 -13.41
CA GLN A 28 4.19 -4.44 -14.71
C GLN A 28 4.44 -2.95 -14.93
N ALA A 29 4.41 -2.15 -13.85
CA ALA A 29 4.54 -0.70 -13.94
C ALA A 29 5.79 -0.14 -13.24
N GLY A 30 6.61 -0.98 -12.62
CA GLY A 30 7.85 -0.58 -11.96
C GLY A 30 7.62 0.35 -10.77
N ALA A 31 6.48 0.23 -10.08
CA ALA A 31 6.18 1.06 -8.92
C ALA A 31 7.19 0.83 -7.80
N ASP A 32 7.76 1.91 -7.25
CA ASP A 32 8.69 1.89 -6.12
C ASP A 32 8.14 2.61 -4.87
N THR A 33 7.03 3.33 -5.04
CA THR A 33 6.38 4.18 -4.04
C THR A 33 4.88 3.95 -4.07
N SER A 34 4.24 3.88 -2.91
CA SER A 34 2.79 3.66 -2.77
C SER A 34 2.15 4.67 -1.80
N ILE A 35 0.95 5.14 -2.15
CA ILE A 35 0.11 5.98 -1.29
C ILE A 35 -1.17 5.20 -0.98
N ILE A 36 -1.50 5.07 0.31
CA ILE A 36 -2.59 4.23 0.80
C ILE A 36 -3.77 5.10 1.24
N PHE A 37 -4.87 4.98 0.48
CA PHE A 37 -6.21 5.53 0.79
C PHE A 37 -7.21 4.42 1.14
N VAL A 38 -6.72 3.34 1.74
CA VAL A 38 -7.52 2.17 2.09
C VAL A 38 -8.28 2.42 3.39
N PRO A 39 -9.54 1.99 3.55
CA PRO A 39 -10.27 2.15 4.81
C PRO A 39 -9.53 1.56 6.02
N PRO A 40 -9.78 2.06 7.24
CA PRO A 40 -8.95 1.74 8.42
C PRO A 40 -8.87 0.25 8.74
N ALA A 41 -9.97 -0.48 8.54
CA ALA A 41 -10.07 -1.91 8.78
C ALA A 41 -9.13 -2.76 7.90
N PHE A 42 -8.62 -2.21 6.80
CA PHE A 42 -7.79 -2.95 5.83
C PHE A 42 -6.43 -2.27 5.56
N ALA A 43 -6.21 -1.07 6.10
CA ALA A 43 -5.03 -0.27 5.80
C ALA A 43 -3.73 -0.92 6.29
N ALA A 44 -3.75 -1.62 7.42
CA ALA A 44 -2.58 -2.34 7.92
C ALA A 44 -2.16 -3.49 6.97
N ASP A 45 -3.12 -4.24 6.43
CA ASP A 45 -2.83 -5.28 5.43
C ASP A 45 -2.30 -4.67 4.14
N ALA A 46 -2.83 -3.52 3.71
CA ALA A 46 -2.31 -2.80 2.55
C ALA A 46 -0.86 -2.32 2.74
N ILE A 47 -0.49 -1.86 3.94
CA ILE A 47 0.90 -1.50 4.28
C ILE A 47 1.80 -2.73 4.17
N ILE A 48 1.37 -3.85 4.75
CA ILE A 48 2.13 -5.11 4.74
C ILE A 48 2.28 -5.63 3.29
N GLU A 49 1.22 -5.60 2.50
CA GLU A 49 1.25 -5.99 1.08
C GLU A 49 2.25 -5.15 0.30
N ALA A 50 2.20 -3.82 0.45
CA ALA A 50 3.13 -2.92 -0.23
C ALA A 50 4.58 -3.22 0.15
N ALA A 51 4.87 -3.41 1.44
CA ALA A 51 6.21 -3.77 1.91
C ALA A 51 6.64 -5.17 1.44
N ALA A 52 5.71 -6.12 1.30
CA ALA A 52 5.97 -7.46 0.79
C ALA A 52 6.29 -7.45 -0.71
N SER A 53 5.63 -6.59 -1.48
CA SER A 53 5.78 -6.49 -2.94
C SER A 53 7.01 -5.70 -3.40
N GLY A 54 7.80 -5.14 -2.47
CA GLY A 54 9.06 -4.47 -2.79
C GLY A 54 8.95 -2.95 -2.96
N ILE A 55 7.82 -2.34 -2.60
CA ILE A 55 7.71 -0.87 -2.49
C ILE A 55 8.71 -0.36 -1.45
N LYS A 56 9.46 0.68 -1.79
CA LYS A 56 10.50 1.28 -0.95
C LYS A 56 9.99 2.41 -0.07
N VAL A 57 8.97 3.14 -0.51
CA VAL A 57 8.34 4.22 0.25
C VAL A 57 6.83 4.02 0.28
N ILE A 58 6.27 3.93 1.48
CA ILE A 58 4.83 3.77 1.72
C ILE A 58 4.34 4.99 2.46
N VAL A 59 3.34 5.68 1.91
CA VAL A 59 2.66 6.82 2.55
C VAL A 59 1.26 6.38 2.94
N ALA A 60 1.01 6.20 4.22
CA ALA A 60 -0.29 5.82 4.75
C ALA A 60 -1.07 7.07 5.19
N ILE A 61 -2.07 7.46 4.38
CA ILE A 61 -2.91 8.63 4.66
C ILE A 61 -3.99 8.29 5.68
N THR A 62 -4.51 7.06 5.62
CA THR A 62 -5.66 6.59 6.41
C THR A 62 -5.59 6.98 7.89
N GLU A 63 -6.63 7.67 8.36
CA GLU A 63 -6.87 7.97 9.77
C GLU A 63 -7.67 6.84 10.44
N GLY A 64 -7.47 6.60 11.74
CA GLY A 64 -8.33 5.69 12.52
C GLY A 64 -7.96 4.21 12.41
N ILE A 65 -6.78 3.87 11.88
CA ILE A 65 -6.27 2.49 11.93
C ILE A 65 -6.10 2.09 13.40
N PRO A 66 -6.64 0.94 13.85
CA PRO A 66 -6.44 0.47 15.21
C PRO A 66 -4.95 0.37 15.55
N VAL A 67 -4.57 0.83 16.75
CA VAL A 67 -3.16 0.85 17.18
C VAL A 67 -2.53 -0.55 17.13
N GLN A 68 -3.29 -1.59 17.48
CA GLN A 68 -2.84 -2.99 17.43
C GLN A 68 -2.46 -3.43 16.00
N ASP A 69 -3.24 -3.00 15.01
CA ASP A 69 -2.96 -3.31 13.61
C ASP A 69 -1.71 -2.59 13.12
N MET A 70 -1.52 -1.35 13.57
CA MET A 70 -0.32 -0.58 13.28
C MET A 70 0.94 -1.16 13.92
N ILE A 71 0.87 -1.72 15.14
CA ILE A 71 1.99 -2.42 15.76
C ILE A 71 2.42 -3.59 14.88
N ARG A 72 1.47 -4.39 14.39
CA ARG A 72 1.74 -5.51 13.47
C ARG A 72 2.36 -5.04 12.16
N ALA A 73 1.77 -4.04 11.51
CA ALA A 73 2.26 -3.53 10.23
C ALA A 73 3.65 -2.90 10.37
N LYS A 74 3.87 -2.11 11.42
CA LYS A 74 5.16 -1.46 11.69
C LYS A 74 6.26 -2.48 11.96
N ALA A 75 5.99 -3.50 12.79
CA ALA A 75 6.95 -4.57 13.03
C ALA A 75 7.33 -5.33 11.75
N TYR A 76 6.38 -5.53 10.82
CA TYR A 76 6.68 -6.14 9.53
C TYR A 76 7.56 -5.24 8.65
N VAL A 77 7.24 -3.95 8.58
CA VAL A 77 8.00 -2.95 7.81
C VAL A 77 9.42 -2.78 8.35
N ASP A 78 9.61 -2.75 9.67
CA ASP A 78 10.92 -2.52 10.30
C ASP A 78 11.94 -3.63 10.02
N ASN A 79 11.47 -4.83 9.68
CA ASN A 79 12.31 -5.95 9.26
C ASN A 79 12.65 -5.90 7.76
N LYS A 80 12.34 -4.79 7.08
CA LYS A 80 12.53 -4.61 5.63
C LYS A 80 13.20 -3.28 5.33
N ASP A 81 13.86 -3.23 4.18
CA ASP A 81 14.40 -1.99 3.60
C ASP A 81 13.27 -1.17 2.94
N VAL A 82 12.37 -0.65 3.77
CA VAL A 82 11.17 0.10 3.39
C VAL A 82 10.93 1.25 4.37
N ARG A 83 10.59 2.43 3.84
CA ARG A 83 10.21 3.60 4.63
C ARG A 83 8.70 3.76 4.68
N LEU A 84 8.13 3.69 5.88
CA LEU A 84 6.73 4.03 6.13
C LEU A 84 6.59 5.47 6.66
N ILE A 85 5.72 6.26 6.04
CA ILE A 85 5.30 7.60 6.45
C ILE A 85 3.82 7.52 6.85
N GLY A 86 3.48 8.06 8.02
CA GLY A 86 2.15 7.91 8.63
C GLY A 86 2.06 6.73 9.61
N PRO A 87 0.84 6.21 9.89
CA PRO A 87 -0.45 6.61 9.31
C PRO A 87 -0.91 7.99 9.80
N ASN A 88 -2.13 8.41 9.43
CA ASN A 88 -2.71 9.70 9.83
C ASN A 88 -1.77 10.87 9.49
N CYS A 89 -1.39 10.96 8.22
CA CYS A 89 -0.56 12.04 7.68
C CYS A 89 -1.27 12.73 6.50
N PRO A 90 -0.99 14.02 6.25
CA PRO A 90 -1.67 14.80 5.21
C PRO A 90 -1.35 14.31 3.79
#